data_AF-A0AAW5N4J5-F1
#
_entry.id   AF-A0AAW5N4J5-F1
#
_cell.length_a   1.000
_cell.length_b   1.000
_cell.length_c   1.000
_cell.angle_alpha   90.00
_cell.angle_beta   90.00
_cell.angle_gamma   90.00
#
_symmetry.space_group_name_H-M   'P 1'
#
loop_
_entity.id
_entity.type
_entity.pdbx_description
1 polymer ?
#
loop_
_entity_poly.entity_id
_entity_poly.type
_entity_poly.pdbx_seq_one_letter_code
_entity_poly.pdbx_strand_id
1 'polypeptide(L)' 'SSMQAAYLIVACRALGLDTGPMSGFDRQHVDDAFFTGSTLKSNLLINIGYGDSSKLYARLPRLSFEEACGLL' A
#
# COMPACT_ATOMS: atom_id res chain seq x y z
N SER A 1 -3.05 7.28 -9.96
CA SER A 1 -3.30 5.89 -9.56
C SER A 1 -3.28 5.63 -8.04
N SER A 2 -2.82 6.56 -7.19
CA SER A 2 -2.75 6.31 -5.73
C SER A 2 -4.11 6.11 -5.05
N MET A 3 -5.15 6.82 -5.50
CA MET A 3 -6.51 6.61 -4.97
C MET A 3 -7.06 5.21 -5.32
N GLN A 4 -6.77 4.71 -6.52
CA GLN A 4 -7.14 3.35 -6.92
C GLN A 4 -6.44 2.30 -6.04
N ALA A 5 -5.16 2.51 -5.73
CA ALA A 5 -4.43 1.64 -4.81
C ALA A 5 -5.02 1.67 -3.39
N ALA A 6 -5.47 2.84 -2.90
CA ALA A 6 -6.15 2.94 -1.62
C ALA A 6 -7.46 2.11 -1.60
N TYR A 7 -8.27 2.20 -2.66
CA TYR A 7 -9.49 1.38 -2.77
C TYR A 7 -9.18 -0.11 -2.86
N LEU A 8 -8.13 -0.51 -3.58
CA LEU A 8 -7.68 -1.91 -3.61
C LEU A 8 -7.31 -2.41 -2.21
N ILE A 9 -6.53 -1.63 -1.45
CA ILE A 9 -6.14 -1.97 -0.07
C ILE A 9 -7.38 -2.13 0.83
N VAL A 10 -8.35 -1.22 0.71
CA VAL A 10 -9.61 -1.29 1.47
C VAL A 10 -10.41 -2.54 1.10
N ALA A 11 -10.55 -2.83 -0.20
CA ALA A 11 -11.28 -4.00 -0.68
C ALA A 11 -10.65 -5.33 -0.22
N CYS A 12 -9.31 -5.47 -0.31
CA CYS A 12 -8.62 -6.65 0.18
C CYS A 12 -8.86 -6.86 1.69
N ARG A 13 -8.74 -5.80 2.50
CA ARG A 13 -8.99 -5.87 3.94
C ARG A 13 -10.43 -6.24 4.27
N ALA A 14 -11.41 -5.72 3.52
CA ALA A 14 -12.81 -6.08 3.67
C ALA A 14 -13.09 -7.57 3.38
N LEU A 15 -12.25 -8.21 2.55
CA LEU A 15 -12.28 -9.64 2.27
C LEU A 15 -11.46 -10.48 3.26
N GLY A 16 -10.94 -9.87 4.33
CA GLY A 16 -10.13 -10.56 5.34
C GLY A 16 -8.67 -10.82 4.92
N LEU A 17 -8.18 -10.14 3.89
CA LEU A 17 -6.78 -10.23 3.46
C LEU A 17 -5.93 -9.14 4.10
N ASP A 18 -4.71 -9.52 4.47
CA ASP A 18 -3.65 -8.59 4.84
C ASP A 18 -3.02 -7.96 3.61
N THR A 19 -2.57 -6.71 3.77
CA THR A 19 -1.94 -5.93 2.69
C THR A 19 -0.69 -5.23 3.19
N GLY A 20 0.43 -5.43 2.52
CA GLY A 20 1.70 -4.71 2.76
C GLY A 20 2.04 -3.77 1.60
N PRO A 21 1.51 -2.52 1.56
CA PRO A 21 1.82 -1.56 0.52
C PRO A 21 3.20 -0.91 0.73
N MET A 22 3.99 -0.80 -0.34
CA MET A 22 5.35 -0.28 -0.32
C MET A 22 5.58 0.67 -1.49
N SER A 23 6.13 1.86 -1.21
CA SER A 23 6.56 2.85 -2.21
C SER A 23 8.09 3.01 -2.30
N GLY A 24 8.82 2.44 -1.35
CA GLY A 24 10.29 2.50 -1.24
C GLY A 24 10.99 1.35 -1.96
N PHE A 25 10.72 1.15 -3.24
CA PHE A 25 11.34 0.12 -4.08
C PHE A 25 11.95 0.74 -5.34
N ASP A 26 12.80 -0.02 -6.04
CA ASP A 26 13.34 0.39 -7.34
C ASP A 26 12.27 0.25 -8.44
N ARG A 27 11.64 1.37 -8.79
CA ARG A 27 10.60 1.42 -9.83
C ARG A 27 11.16 1.10 -11.21
N GLN A 28 12.37 1.56 -11.52
CA GLN A 28 12.95 1.36 -12.84
C GLN A 28 13.21 -0.12 -13.07
N HIS A 29 13.76 -0.80 -12.06
CA HIS A 29 13.99 -2.24 -12.14
C HIS A 29 12.68 -3.04 -12.33
N VAL A 30 11.60 -2.68 -11.63
CA VAL A 30 10.29 -3.32 -11.81
C VAL A 30 9.70 -3.02 -13.20
N ASP A 31 9.79 -1.77 -13.65
CA ASP A 31 9.30 -1.37 -14.98
C ASP A 31 10.04 -2.11 -16.10
N ASP A 32 11.37 -2.25 -15.98
CA ASP A 32 12.20 -2.97 -16.94
C ASP A 32 11.95 -4.48 -16.91
N ALA A 33 11.60 -5.06 -15.75
CA ALA A 33 11.33 -6.49 -15.64
C ALA A 33 9.93 -6.89 -16.15
N PHE A 34 8.93 -6.04 -15.95
CA PHE A 34 7.52 -6.43 -16.14
C PHE A 34 6.75 -5.59 -17.15
N PHE A 35 7.22 -4.38 -17.48
CA PHE A 35 6.47 -3.39 -18.25
C PHE A 35 7.23 -2.85 -19.48
N THR A 36 8.30 -3.53 -19.92
CA THR A 36 9.07 -3.16 -21.12
C THR A 36 8.17 -3.02 -22.34
N GLY A 37 8.34 -1.92 -23.08
CA GLY A 37 7.54 -1.64 -24.29
C GLY A 37 6.10 -1.19 -24.03
N SER A 38 5.70 -1.07 -22.76
CA SER A 38 4.41 -0.48 -22.39
C SER A 38 4.55 0.99 -21.98
N THR A 39 3.42 1.68 -21.85
CA THR A 39 3.34 3.02 -21.26
C THR A 39 3.11 3.00 -19.75
N LEU A 40 3.05 1.82 -19.14
CA LEU A 40 2.78 1.66 -17.72
C LEU A 40 4.01 2.00 -16.88
N LYS A 41 3.76 2.51 -15.67
CA LYS A 41 4.77 2.85 -14.67
C LYS A 41 4.35 2.33 -13.30
N SER A 42 5.30 1.74 -12.59
CA SER A 42 5.08 1.20 -11.25
C SER A 42 4.82 2.30 -10.23
N ASN A 43 3.71 2.19 -9.49
CA ASN A 43 3.35 3.13 -8.43
C ASN A 43 3.63 2.57 -7.03
N LEU A 44 3.03 1.41 -6.74
CA LEU A 44 3.09 0.71 -5.45
C LEU A 44 3.28 -0.78 -5.68
N LEU A 45 4.08 -1.42 -4.83
CA LEU A 45 4.05 -2.87 -4.65
C LEU A 45 3.17 -3.20 -3.45
N ILE A 46 2.31 -4.20 -3.57
CA ILE A 46 1.40 -4.59 -2.50
C ILE A 46 1.44 -6.11 -2.36
N ASN A 47 2.01 -6.58 -1.26
CA ASN A 47 1.88 -7.99 -0.87
C ASN A 47 0.46 -8.21 -0.33
N ILE A 48 -0.24 -9.24 -0.82
CA ILE A 48 -1.62 -9.57 -0.42
C ILE A 48 -1.66 -11.04 0.01
N GLY A 49 -2.29 -11.34 1.14
CA GLY A 49 -2.41 -12.72 1.63
C GLY A 49 -2.89 -12.78 3.07
N TYR A 50 -2.49 -13.84 3.77
CA TYR A 50 -2.74 -14.02 5.20
C TYR A 50 -1.42 -13.91 5.95
N GLY A 51 -1.31 -12.90 6.81
CA GLY A 51 -0.14 -12.66 7.64
C GLY A 51 -0.05 -13.67 8.80
N ASP A 52 1.17 -13.91 9.25
CA ASP A 52 1.43 -14.66 10.48
C ASP A 52 1.09 -13.76 11.69
N SER A 53 -0.03 -14.06 12.35
CA SER A 53 -0.54 -13.26 13.48
C SER A 53 0.44 -13.21 14.66
N SER A 54 1.35 -14.18 14.78
CA SER A 54 2.37 -14.22 15.83
C SER A 54 3.51 -13.21 15.60
N LYS A 55 3.62 -12.65 14.40
CA LYS A 55 4.68 -11.70 14.00
C LYS A 55 4.18 -10.28 13.79
N LEU A 56 2.91 -10.01 14.11
CA LEU A 56 2.33 -8.68 13.95
C LEU A 56 2.85 -7.74 15.04
N TYR A 57 3.36 -6.59 14.61
CA TYR A 57 3.63 -5.48 15.52
C TYR A 57 2.32 -4.83 15.98
N ALA A 58 2.35 -4.23 17.17
CA ALA A 58 1.29 -3.33 17.59
C ALA A 58 1.13 -2.19 16.59
N ARG A 59 -0.10 -1.70 16.43
CA ARG A 59 -0.38 -0.59 15.52
C ARG A 59 0.44 0.63 15.93
N LEU A 60 1.28 1.12 15.01
CA LEU A 60 2.07 2.32 15.24
C LEU A 60 1.17 3.52 15.60
N PRO A 61 1.70 4.56 16.29
CA PRO A 61 0.95 5.77 16.60
C PRO A 61 0.24 6.36 15.37
N ARG A 62 -0.91 6.97 15.60
CA ARG A 62 -1.60 7.80 14.62
C ARG A 62 -1.76 9.18 15.21
N LEU A 63 -1.72 10.19 14.35
CA LEU A 63 -2.05 11.55 14.72
C LEU A 63 -3.44 11.58 15.36
N SER A 64 -3.59 12.43 16.38
CA SER A 64 -4.90 12.77 16.92
C SER A 64 -5.72 13.52 15.85
N PHE A 65 -7.02 13.68 16.10
CA PHE A 65 -7.88 14.43 15.18
C PHE A 65 -7.42 15.89 15.08
N GLU A 66 -7.10 16.51 16.20
CA GLU A 66 -6.63 17.89 16.31
C GLU A 66 -5.29 18.11 15.60
N GLU A 67 -4.42 17.09 15.58
CA GLU A 67 -3.16 17.14 14.83
C GLU A 67 -3.36 16.96 13.32
N ALA A 68 -4.38 16.18 12.91
CA ALA A 68 -4.61 15.84 11.51
C ALA A 68 -5.56 16.81 10.77
N CYS A 69 -6.40 17.54 11.49
CA CYS A 69 -7.45 18.39 10.93
C CYS A 69 -7.36 19.83 11.44
N GLY A 70 -7.32 20.79 10.50
CA GLY A 70 -7.46 22.22 10.79
C GLY A 70 -8.88 22.69 10.52
N LEU A 71 -9.42 23.55 11.40
CA LEU A 71 -10.63 24.32 11.13
C LEU A 71 -10.21 25.67 10.53
N LEU A 72 -10.81 26.04 9.39
CA LEU A 72 -10.66 27.34 8.74
C LEU A 72 -11.90 28.20 9.01
#